data_AF-A0AAX1ZWP9-F1
#
_entry.id   AF-A0AAX1ZWP9-F1
#
_cell.length_a   1.000
_cell.length_b   1.000
_cell.length_c   1.000
_cell.angle_alpha   90.00
_cell.angle_beta   90.00
_cell.angle_gamma   90.00
#
_symmetry.space_group_name_H-M   'P 1'
#
loop_
_entity.id
_entity.type
_entity.pdbx_description
1 polymer ?
#
loop_
_entity_poly.entity_id
_entity_poly.type
_entity_poly.pdbx_seq_one_letter_code
_entity_poly.pdbx_strand_id
1 'polypeptide(L)'
;MLVVINHKYAILIEDKTYTQDHTNQLARYRVAVEKRGYQHQLPIYYKIGNQSNYDTVVAAGYKPFLRKDMLAILQEGYKRNITDSIFNDYYQHLLSTEEAYNKYKTAPLHEWKGLAWQGFYSELQNAGILGEWDYVSNPQGGFYGFWWHWKNEGDCQLYLQLEREKLCVKIEVADKEKRAYLRTNWCQKVLEKSKDFQLHVKKPSRFGNGRCMTVAVLENYIITNKDGILDLTSTIDVLKRAEKLLDALTVVRTNQ
;
A
#
# COMPACT_ATOMS: atom_id res chain seq x y z
N MET A 1 6.16 -19.54 -15.99
CA MET A 1 5.94 -20.11 -17.35
C MET A 1 6.94 -19.54 -18.35
N LEU A 2 7.36 -20.32 -19.36
CA LEU A 2 8.21 -19.85 -20.48
C LEU A 2 7.54 -20.22 -21.80
N VAL A 3 7.37 -19.24 -22.69
CA VAL A 3 6.87 -19.44 -24.05
C VAL A 3 7.93 -18.96 -25.04
N VAL A 4 8.22 -19.76 -26.06
CA VAL A 4 9.20 -19.42 -27.09
C VAL A 4 8.48 -19.25 -28.42
N ILE A 5 8.67 -18.09 -29.06
CA ILE A 5 8.08 -17.75 -30.35
C ILE A 5 9.18 -17.71 -31.40
N ASN A 6 8.97 -18.42 -32.51
CA ASN A 6 9.87 -18.48 -33.67
C ASN A 6 11.32 -18.84 -33.29
N HIS A 7 11.51 -19.67 -32.26
CA HIS A 7 12.82 -20.05 -31.71
C HIS A 7 13.73 -18.87 -31.31
N LYS A 8 13.18 -17.66 -31.19
CA LYS A 8 13.96 -16.42 -31.03
C LYS A 8 13.53 -15.61 -29.83
N TYR A 9 12.22 -15.42 -29.65
CA TYR A 9 11.67 -14.58 -28.60
C TYR A 9 11.19 -15.43 -27.44
N ALA A 10 11.69 -15.15 -26.24
CA ALA A 10 11.27 -15.83 -25.02
C ALA A 10 10.38 -14.92 -24.18
N ILE A 11 9.12 -15.31 -23.99
CA ILE A 11 8.21 -14.66 -23.05
C ILE A 11 8.28 -15.43 -21.73
N LEU A 12 8.76 -14.76 -20.69
CA LEU A 12 8.80 -15.32 -19.34
C LEU A 12 7.62 -14.73 -18.59
N ILE A 13 6.74 -15.56 -18.05
CA ILE A 13 5.62 -15.10 -17.23
C ILE A 13 5.84 -15.64 -15.83
N GLU A 14 6.11 -14.76 -14.88
CA GLU A 14 6.02 -15.07 -13.45
C GLU A 14 4.64 -14.64 -12.97
N ASP A 15 3.80 -15.58 -12.58
CA ASP A 15 2.46 -15.31 -12.07
C ASP A 15 2.44 -15.32 -10.54
N LYS A 16 1.75 -14.35 -9.95
CA LYS A 16 1.51 -14.27 -8.51
C LYS A 16 0.05 -13.95 -8.22
N THR A 17 -0.46 -14.52 -7.14
CA THR A 17 -1.78 -14.17 -6.61
C THR A 17 -1.67 -13.02 -5.63
N TYR A 18 -1.25 -13.28 -4.40
CA TYR A 18 -1.24 -12.31 -3.30
C TYR A 18 0.15 -12.04 -2.70
N THR A 19 1.14 -12.89 -2.99
CA THR A 19 2.50 -12.76 -2.45
C THR A 19 3.35 -11.80 -3.28
N GLN A 20 4.27 -11.10 -2.62
CA GLN A 20 5.33 -10.33 -3.28
C GLN A 20 6.51 -11.24 -3.61
N ASP A 21 7.31 -10.86 -4.61
CA ASP A 21 8.51 -11.61 -4.97
C ASP A 21 9.75 -11.18 -4.17
N HIS A 22 10.68 -12.11 -4.04
CA HIS A 22 12.04 -11.81 -3.64
C HIS A 22 12.88 -11.58 -4.89
N THR A 23 13.47 -10.40 -5.02
CA THR A 23 14.20 -9.89 -6.21
C THR A 23 15.18 -10.89 -6.84
N ASN A 24 15.83 -11.71 -6.02
CA ASN A 24 16.79 -12.72 -6.49
C ASN A 24 16.15 -13.81 -7.36
N GLN A 25 14.86 -14.12 -7.19
CA GLN A 25 14.17 -15.14 -7.97
C GLN A 25 13.96 -14.70 -9.43
N LEU A 26 13.46 -13.48 -9.62
CA LEU A 26 13.17 -12.90 -10.94
C LEU A 26 14.43 -12.83 -11.81
N ALA A 27 15.54 -12.36 -11.23
CA ALA A 27 16.83 -12.29 -11.90
C ALA A 27 17.35 -13.68 -12.32
N ARG A 28 17.21 -14.69 -11.45
CA ARG A 28 17.64 -16.06 -11.74
C ARG A 28 16.90 -16.67 -12.93
N TYR A 29 15.61 -16.39 -13.09
CA TYR A 29 14.84 -16.89 -14.22
C TYR A 29 15.29 -16.32 -15.56
N ARG A 30 15.60 -15.01 -15.61
CA ARG A 30 16.15 -14.38 -16.82
C ARG A 30 17.48 -15.00 -17.22
N VAL A 31 18.41 -15.12 -16.27
CA VAL A 31 19.73 -15.75 -16.51
C VAL A 31 19.58 -17.20 -16.98
N ALA A 32 18.63 -17.96 -16.42
CA ALA A 32 18.38 -19.33 -16.85
C ALA A 32 17.88 -19.41 -18.31
N VAL A 33 17.08 -18.44 -18.75
CA VAL A 33 16.58 -18.37 -20.14
C VAL A 33 17.67 -17.87 -21.11
N GLU A 34 18.53 -16.94 -20.69
CA GLU A 34 19.71 -16.52 -21.48
C GLU A 34 20.65 -17.71 -21.73
N LYS A 35 20.91 -18.52 -20.69
CA LYS A 35 21.74 -19.74 -20.79
C LYS A 35 21.16 -20.80 -21.73
N ARG A 36 19.85 -20.75 -22.03
CA ARG A 36 19.20 -21.61 -23.03
C ARG A 36 19.30 -21.05 -24.46
N GLY A 37 20.02 -19.94 -24.66
CA GLY A 37 20.25 -19.33 -25.97
C GLY A 37 19.27 -18.21 -26.33
N TYR A 38 18.33 -17.86 -25.45
CA TYR A 38 17.31 -16.83 -25.73
C TYR A 38 17.71 -15.46 -25.21
N GLN A 39 18.31 -14.66 -26.09
CA GLN A 39 18.76 -13.29 -25.78
C GLN A 39 17.63 -12.25 -25.89
N HIS A 40 16.59 -12.52 -26.68
CA HIS A 40 15.43 -11.62 -26.84
C HIS A 40 14.31 -12.04 -25.89
N GLN A 41 14.28 -11.43 -24.71
CA GLN A 41 13.31 -11.76 -23.67
C GLN A 41 12.23 -10.69 -23.51
N LEU A 42 11.02 -11.15 -23.22
CA LEU A 42 9.92 -10.34 -22.70
C LEU A 42 9.49 -10.90 -21.34
N PRO A 43 10.12 -10.45 -20.24
CA PRO A 43 9.72 -10.87 -18.90
C PRO A 43 8.48 -10.09 -18.46
N ILE A 44 7.44 -10.82 -18.10
CA ILE A 44 6.13 -10.34 -17.67
C ILE A 44 5.92 -10.80 -16.22
N TYR A 45 5.57 -9.86 -15.37
CA TYR A 45 5.16 -10.14 -13.99
C TYR A 45 3.65 -10.03 -13.92
N TYR A 46 2.96 -11.18 -13.98
CA TYR A 46 1.52 -11.23 -13.92
C TYR A 46 1.04 -11.27 -12.47
N LYS A 47 0.24 -10.29 -12.03
CA LYS A 47 -0.31 -10.31 -10.67
C LYS A 47 -1.79 -9.95 -10.61
N ILE A 48 -2.56 -10.82 -9.94
CA ILE A 48 -4.00 -10.62 -9.76
C ILE A 48 -4.37 -9.92 -8.45
N GLY A 49 -3.48 -9.82 -7.46
CA GLY A 49 -3.66 -9.02 -6.26
C GLY A 49 -3.01 -7.64 -6.39
N ASN A 50 -3.49 -6.65 -5.62
CA ASN A 50 -2.79 -5.36 -5.52
C ASN A 50 -1.48 -5.53 -4.75
N GLN A 51 -0.52 -4.66 -5.05
CA GLN A 51 0.74 -4.51 -4.32
C GLN A 51 1.07 -3.03 -4.25
N SER A 52 1.68 -2.60 -3.15
CA SER A 52 1.97 -1.19 -2.90
C SER A 52 3.07 -0.62 -3.78
N ASN A 53 4.06 -1.42 -4.17
CA ASN A 53 5.22 -0.97 -4.94
C ASN A 53 5.71 -2.08 -5.89
N TYR A 54 5.95 -1.76 -7.18
CA TYR A 54 6.49 -2.69 -8.19
C TYR A 54 7.93 -2.39 -8.62
N ASP A 55 8.64 -1.48 -7.94
CA ASP A 55 9.98 -1.02 -8.30
C ASP A 55 10.98 -2.17 -8.39
N THR A 56 10.91 -3.14 -7.46
CA THR A 56 11.80 -4.32 -7.47
C THR A 56 11.55 -5.23 -8.69
N VAL A 57 10.30 -5.32 -9.14
CA VAL A 57 9.90 -6.07 -10.35
C VAL A 57 10.45 -5.38 -11.59
N VAL A 58 10.28 -4.05 -11.67
CA VAL A 58 10.79 -3.23 -12.78
C VAL A 58 12.31 -3.24 -12.81
N ALA A 59 12.98 -3.12 -11.66
CA ALA A 59 14.43 -3.19 -11.53
C ALA A 59 14.99 -4.57 -11.94
N ALA A 60 14.23 -5.65 -11.73
CA ALA A 60 14.59 -6.98 -12.24
C ALA A 60 14.38 -7.12 -13.77
N GLY A 61 13.86 -6.09 -14.45
CA GLY A 61 13.59 -6.04 -15.88
C GLY A 61 12.30 -6.74 -16.31
N TYR A 62 11.37 -6.96 -15.38
CA TYR A 62 10.04 -7.46 -15.68
C TYR A 62 9.07 -6.30 -15.90
N LYS A 63 8.13 -6.50 -16.82
CA LYS A 63 7.01 -5.58 -17.02
C LYS A 63 5.82 -6.05 -16.19
N PRO A 64 5.32 -5.24 -15.25
CA PRO A 64 4.07 -5.54 -14.56
C PRO A 64 2.93 -5.68 -15.57
N PHE A 65 2.16 -6.74 -15.42
CA PHE A 65 0.92 -6.99 -16.13
C PHE A 65 -0.09 -7.37 -15.04
N LEU A 66 -1.09 -6.52 -14.83
CA LEU A 66 -1.91 -6.57 -13.62
C LEU A 66 -3.30 -7.11 -13.91
N ARG A 67 -4.06 -7.37 -12.85
CA ARG A 67 -5.47 -7.80 -12.93
C ARG A 67 -6.29 -6.98 -13.93
N LYS A 68 -6.12 -5.65 -13.93
CA LYS A 68 -6.84 -4.73 -14.84
C LYS A 68 -6.48 -4.97 -16.31
N ASP A 69 -5.22 -5.25 -16.60
CA ASP A 69 -4.75 -5.56 -17.96
C ASP A 69 -5.35 -6.89 -18.44
N MET A 70 -5.36 -7.91 -17.57
CA MET A 70 -6.00 -9.19 -17.88
C MET A 70 -7.51 -9.03 -18.08
N LEU A 71 -8.19 -8.29 -17.18
CA LEU A 71 -9.63 -8.02 -17.29
C LEU A 71 -9.99 -7.34 -18.61
N ALA A 72 -9.17 -6.38 -19.08
CA ALA A 72 -9.40 -5.73 -20.36
C ALA A 72 -9.39 -6.73 -21.54
N ILE A 73 -8.49 -7.71 -21.52
CA ILE A 73 -8.42 -8.76 -22.54
C ILE A 73 -9.60 -9.74 -22.42
N LEU A 74 -9.88 -10.23 -21.20
CA LEU A 74 -10.97 -11.18 -20.96
C LEU A 74 -12.34 -10.56 -21.28
N GLN A 75 -12.52 -9.26 -21.01
CA GLN A 75 -13.76 -8.57 -21.33
C GLN A 75 -14.05 -8.59 -22.84
N GLU A 76 -13.02 -8.48 -23.70
CA GLU A 76 -13.20 -8.57 -25.15
C GLU A 76 -13.62 -9.98 -25.58
N GLY A 77 -13.05 -11.03 -24.98
CA GLY A 77 -13.48 -12.40 -25.21
C GLY A 77 -14.92 -12.65 -24.73
N TYR A 78 -15.28 -12.11 -23.57
CA TYR A 78 -16.64 -12.20 -23.03
C TYR A 78 -17.67 -11.52 -23.94
N LYS A 79 -17.39 -10.31 -24.43
CA LYS A 79 -18.24 -9.58 -25.40
C LYS A 79 -18.43 -10.33 -26.72
N ARG A 80 -17.47 -11.18 -27.11
CA ARG A 80 -17.55 -12.04 -28.30
C ARG A 80 -18.30 -13.35 -28.06
N ASN A 81 -18.95 -13.51 -26.90
CA ASN A 81 -19.70 -14.70 -26.50
C ASN A 81 -18.85 -15.98 -26.52
N ILE A 82 -17.62 -15.93 -25.99
CA ILE A 82 -16.87 -17.17 -25.71
C ILE A 82 -17.64 -17.98 -24.67
N THR A 83 -18.08 -19.18 -25.03
CA THR A 83 -18.92 -20.05 -24.17
C THR A 83 -18.13 -21.01 -23.29
N ASP A 84 -16.80 -21.00 -23.38
CA ASP A 84 -15.94 -21.87 -22.58
C ASP A 84 -16.10 -21.58 -21.07
N SER A 85 -16.34 -22.63 -20.28
CA SER A 85 -16.64 -22.46 -18.84
C SER A 85 -15.41 -21.99 -18.06
N ILE A 86 -14.22 -22.50 -18.37
CA ILE A 86 -12.97 -22.12 -17.69
C ILE A 86 -12.69 -20.63 -17.91
N PHE A 87 -12.85 -20.17 -19.15
CA PHE A 87 -12.72 -18.76 -19.50
C PHE A 87 -13.68 -17.88 -18.70
N ASN A 88 -14.97 -18.24 -18.69
CA ASN A 88 -16.00 -17.46 -18.03
C ASN A 88 -15.82 -17.44 -16.51
N ASP A 89 -15.55 -18.59 -15.89
CA ASP A 89 -15.30 -18.69 -14.45
C ASP A 89 -14.10 -17.83 -14.04
N TYR A 90 -13.02 -17.84 -14.83
CA TYR A 90 -11.85 -17.03 -14.55
C TYR A 90 -12.12 -15.52 -14.71
N TYR A 91 -12.86 -15.12 -15.75
CA TYR A 91 -13.27 -13.73 -15.92
C TYR A 91 -14.11 -13.23 -14.73
N GLN A 92 -15.12 -14.02 -14.31
CA GLN A 92 -15.96 -13.69 -13.16
C GLN A 92 -15.17 -13.64 -11.85
N HIS A 93 -14.20 -14.53 -11.67
CA HIS A 93 -13.30 -14.50 -10.51
C HIS A 93 -12.48 -13.19 -10.46
N LEU A 94 -11.87 -12.76 -11.57
CA LEU A 94 -11.10 -11.52 -11.59
C LEU A 94 -12.00 -10.28 -11.45
N LEU A 95 -13.21 -10.32 -12.02
CA LEU A 95 -14.17 -9.23 -11.93
C LEU A 95 -14.64 -9.04 -10.49
N SER A 96 -15.09 -10.12 -9.84
CA SER A 96 -15.47 -10.08 -8.41
C SER A 96 -14.32 -9.64 -7.51
N THR A 97 -13.08 -10.01 -7.83
CA THR A 97 -11.90 -9.54 -7.11
C THR A 97 -11.71 -8.03 -7.29
N GLU A 98 -11.80 -7.50 -8.51
CA GLU A 98 -11.72 -6.05 -8.79
C GLU A 98 -12.85 -5.27 -8.09
N GLU A 99 -14.06 -5.82 -8.05
CA GLU A 99 -15.19 -5.23 -7.30
C GLU A 99 -14.91 -5.20 -5.80
N ALA A 100 -14.33 -6.26 -5.23
CA ALA A 100 -13.96 -6.31 -3.82
C ALA A 100 -12.88 -5.27 -3.47
N TYR A 101 -11.93 -5.02 -4.37
CA TYR A 101 -10.96 -3.93 -4.24
C TYR A 101 -11.62 -2.55 -4.34
N ASN A 102 -12.60 -2.35 -5.21
CA ASN A 102 -13.29 -1.07 -5.38
C ASN A 102 -14.44 -0.84 -4.40
N LYS A 103 -14.74 -1.82 -3.52
CA LYS A 103 -15.83 -1.75 -2.54
C LYS A 103 -15.73 -0.51 -1.63
N TYR A 104 -14.53 0.03 -1.41
CA TYR A 104 -14.32 1.26 -0.65
C TYR A 104 -15.03 2.49 -1.25
N LYS A 105 -15.32 2.48 -2.56
CA LYS A 105 -15.97 3.58 -3.27
C LYS A 105 -17.48 3.60 -3.06
N THR A 106 -18.09 2.45 -2.74
CA THR A 106 -19.55 2.29 -2.81
C THR A 106 -20.17 1.77 -1.53
N ALA A 107 -19.39 1.11 -0.66
CA ALA A 107 -19.89 0.52 0.58
C ALA A 107 -19.57 1.40 1.80
N PRO A 108 -20.45 1.39 2.82
CA PRO A 108 -20.17 1.99 4.10
C PRO A 108 -18.87 1.45 4.72
N LEU A 109 -18.16 2.31 5.48
CA LEU A 109 -16.85 1.98 6.05
C LEU A 109 -16.82 0.67 6.86
N HIS A 110 -17.88 0.37 7.62
CA HIS A 110 -17.97 -0.84 8.45
C HIS A 110 -18.06 -2.15 7.65
N GLU A 111 -18.40 -2.09 6.36
CA GLU A 111 -18.44 -3.25 5.47
C GLU A 111 -17.06 -3.56 4.86
N TRP A 112 -16.09 -2.65 4.98
CA TRP A 112 -14.80 -2.80 4.33
C TRP A 112 -14.02 -4.01 4.87
N LYS A 113 -13.55 -4.85 3.94
CA LYS A 113 -12.67 -6.00 4.21
C LYS A 113 -11.27 -5.74 3.66
N GLY A 114 -10.36 -6.70 3.84
CA GLY A 114 -8.95 -6.56 3.48
C GLY A 114 -8.70 -6.02 2.07
N LEU A 115 -9.42 -6.53 1.06
CA LEU A 115 -9.28 -6.06 -0.33
C LEU A 115 -9.75 -4.61 -0.51
N ALA A 116 -10.84 -4.20 0.15
CA ALA A 116 -11.32 -2.82 0.12
C ALA A 116 -10.29 -1.85 0.73
N TRP A 117 -9.65 -2.24 1.84
CA TRP A 117 -8.57 -1.46 2.45
C TRP A 117 -7.36 -1.31 1.54
N GLN A 118 -6.92 -2.39 0.88
CA GLN A 118 -5.85 -2.33 -0.12
C GLN A 118 -6.24 -1.41 -1.30
N GLY A 119 -7.49 -1.47 -1.75
CA GLY A 119 -8.01 -0.60 -2.81
C GLY A 119 -7.99 0.87 -2.41
N PHE A 120 -8.45 1.20 -1.20
CA PHE A 120 -8.41 2.55 -0.64
C PHE A 120 -6.97 3.07 -0.56
N TYR A 121 -6.04 2.28 -0.02
CA TYR A 121 -4.63 2.67 0.08
C TYR A 121 -3.95 2.84 -1.29
N SER A 122 -4.29 2.01 -2.28
CA SER A 122 -3.83 2.20 -3.66
C SER A 122 -4.35 3.52 -4.25
N GLU A 123 -5.58 3.90 -3.91
CA GLU A 123 -6.16 5.17 -4.34
C GLU A 123 -5.48 6.38 -3.69
N LEU A 124 -5.09 6.27 -2.42
CA LEU A 124 -4.30 7.31 -1.75
C LEU A 124 -2.97 7.55 -2.47
N GLN A 125 -2.29 6.49 -2.91
CA GLN A 125 -1.07 6.61 -3.72
C GLN A 125 -1.35 7.35 -5.04
N ASN A 126 -2.42 6.98 -5.75
CA ASN A 126 -2.82 7.65 -6.99
C ASN A 126 -3.17 9.12 -6.79
N ALA A 127 -3.74 9.46 -5.62
CA ALA A 127 -4.10 10.82 -5.25
C ALA A 127 -2.93 11.66 -4.71
N GLY A 128 -1.71 11.11 -4.73
CA GLY A 128 -0.48 11.82 -4.37
C GLY A 128 -0.04 11.69 -2.92
N ILE A 129 -0.68 10.83 -2.12
CA ILE A 129 -0.16 10.44 -0.80
C ILE A 129 0.88 9.34 -1.04
N LEU A 130 2.14 9.75 -1.17
CA LEU A 130 3.25 8.87 -1.54
C LEU A 130 3.70 8.03 -0.33
N GLY A 131 3.08 6.86 -0.17
CA GLY A 131 3.38 5.90 0.89
C GLY A 131 3.43 4.47 0.39
N GLU A 132 3.71 3.57 1.32
CA GLU A 132 3.65 2.13 1.10
C GLU A 132 2.62 1.50 2.03
N TRP A 133 2.07 0.37 1.62
CA TRP A 133 1.17 -0.42 2.45
C TRP A 133 1.49 -1.90 2.36
N ASP A 134 1.25 -2.59 3.47
CA ASP A 134 1.30 -4.04 3.54
C ASP A 134 0.48 -4.55 4.73
N TYR A 135 0.35 -5.87 4.82
CA TYR A 135 -0.25 -6.54 5.95
C TYR A 135 0.72 -6.57 7.15
N VAL A 136 0.28 -5.99 8.26
CA VAL A 136 0.96 -6.00 9.54
C VAL A 136 0.37 -7.11 10.40
N SER A 137 1.11 -8.20 10.59
CA SER A 137 0.70 -9.33 11.44
C SER A 137 0.80 -8.97 12.93
N ASN A 138 -0.19 -9.43 13.71
CA ASN A 138 -0.18 -9.32 15.16
C ASN A 138 -0.94 -10.52 15.78
N PRO A 139 -0.82 -10.77 17.10
CA PRO A 139 -1.48 -11.91 17.75
C PRO A 139 -3.01 -11.93 17.65
N GLN A 140 -3.65 -10.83 17.24
CA GLN A 140 -5.10 -10.70 17.08
C GLN A 140 -5.56 -10.81 15.62
N GLY A 141 -4.69 -11.25 14.70
CA GLY A 141 -5.04 -11.43 13.28
C GLY A 141 -4.76 -10.22 12.39
N GLY A 142 -3.84 -9.34 12.80
CA GLY A 142 -3.22 -8.32 11.95
C GLY A 142 -4.15 -7.26 11.36
N PHE A 143 -3.61 -6.43 10.47
CA PHE A 143 -4.36 -5.44 9.68
C PHE A 143 -3.51 -4.95 8.49
N TYR A 144 -4.14 -4.38 7.45
CA TYR A 144 -3.42 -3.63 6.42
C TYR A 144 -3.06 -2.24 6.92
N GLY A 145 -1.76 -1.96 7.00
CA GLY A 145 -1.23 -0.64 7.36
C GLY A 145 -0.76 0.11 6.12
N PHE A 146 -0.81 1.44 6.18
CA PHE A 146 -0.24 2.34 5.16
C PHE A 146 0.65 3.36 5.86
N TRP A 147 1.91 3.51 5.49
CA TRP A 147 2.87 4.41 6.14
C TRP A 147 3.55 5.33 5.13
N TRP A 148 3.73 6.60 5.52
CA TRP A 148 4.26 7.64 4.65
C TRP A 148 4.76 8.86 5.44
N HIS A 149 5.25 9.85 4.71
CA HIS A 149 5.67 11.15 5.23
C HIS A 149 6.70 11.06 6.36
N TRP A 150 7.80 10.36 6.07
CA TRP A 150 8.90 10.16 7.01
C TRP A 150 9.73 11.43 7.22
N LYS A 151 10.08 11.73 8.47
CA LYS A 151 10.90 12.87 8.89
C LYS A 151 11.96 12.44 9.89
N ASN A 152 13.22 12.75 9.61
CA ASN A 152 14.33 12.53 10.55
C ASN A 152 14.39 13.70 11.54
N GLU A 153 14.38 13.42 12.84
CA GLU A 153 14.51 14.44 13.87
C GLU A 153 15.32 13.93 15.07
N GLY A 154 16.58 14.37 15.15
CA GLY A 154 17.51 13.95 16.18
C GLY A 154 17.67 12.42 16.25
N ASP A 155 17.37 11.85 17.42
CA ASP A 155 17.50 10.41 17.71
C ASP A 155 16.26 9.57 17.26
N CYS A 156 15.37 10.13 16.45
CA CYS A 156 14.17 9.41 16.00
C CYS A 156 13.76 9.77 14.57
N GLN A 157 12.92 8.91 13.99
CA GLN A 157 12.16 9.21 12.77
C GLN A 157 10.69 9.31 13.10
N LEU A 158 10.02 10.35 12.63
CA LEU A 158 8.57 10.49 12.68
C LEU A 158 7.96 10.08 11.35
N TYR A 159 6.77 9.51 11.38
CA TYR A 159 6.01 9.20 10.18
C TYR A 159 4.52 9.06 10.49
N LEU A 160 3.70 9.08 9.44
CA LEU A 160 2.26 8.82 9.54
C LEU A 160 1.98 7.37 9.18
N GLN A 161 1.02 6.77 9.89
CA GLN A 161 0.57 5.42 9.59
C GLN A 161 -0.96 5.30 9.74
N LEU A 162 -1.62 4.78 8.72
CA LEU A 162 -3.01 4.33 8.80
C LEU A 162 -3.04 2.92 9.36
N GLU A 163 -3.87 2.71 10.39
CA GLU A 163 -4.23 1.41 10.93
C GLU A 163 -5.76 1.25 10.80
N ARG A 164 -6.22 1.04 9.56
CA ARG A 164 -7.65 1.10 9.19
C ARG A 164 -8.24 2.48 9.51
N GLU A 165 -9.17 2.57 10.44
CA GLU A 165 -9.91 3.79 10.81
C GLU A 165 -9.11 4.75 11.71
N LYS A 166 -7.87 4.38 12.06
CA LYS A 166 -6.97 5.19 12.89
C LYS A 166 -5.86 5.78 12.05
N LEU A 167 -5.70 7.09 12.15
CA LEU A 167 -4.49 7.78 11.71
C LEU A 167 -3.55 7.91 12.90
N CYS A 168 -2.39 7.28 12.82
CA CYS A 168 -1.38 7.27 13.88
C CYS A 168 -0.21 8.17 13.50
N VAL A 169 0.22 9.01 14.43
CA VAL A 169 1.57 9.58 14.40
C VAL A 169 2.50 8.59 15.09
N LYS A 170 3.52 8.14 14.36
CA LYS A 170 4.47 7.14 14.81
C LYS A 170 5.85 7.76 14.97
N ILE A 171 6.63 7.16 15.88
CA ILE A 171 8.06 7.39 15.96
C ILE A 171 8.80 6.06 15.85
N GLU A 172 9.96 6.07 15.21
CA GLU A 172 10.95 5.01 15.22
C GLU A 172 12.19 5.48 16.00
N VAL A 173 12.59 4.68 17.00
CA VAL A 173 13.74 4.98 17.86
C VAL A 173 14.62 3.73 17.99
N ALA A 174 15.81 3.78 17.39
CA ALA A 174 16.77 2.69 17.43
C ALA A 174 17.25 2.41 18.86
N ASP A 175 17.71 3.45 19.55
CA ASP A 175 18.21 3.39 20.92
C ASP A 175 17.08 3.08 21.92
N LYS A 176 17.19 1.92 22.57
CA LYS A 176 16.18 1.41 23.52
C LYS A 176 16.03 2.32 24.73
N GLU A 177 17.10 2.95 25.22
CA GLU A 177 17.07 3.75 26.44
C GLU A 177 16.34 5.08 26.24
N LYS A 178 16.42 5.63 25.01
CA LYS A 178 15.76 6.90 24.66
C LYS A 178 14.26 6.75 24.36
N ARG A 179 13.75 5.53 24.12
CA ARG A 179 12.36 5.27 23.68
C ARG A 179 11.29 5.89 24.57
N ALA A 180 11.37 5.67 25.88
CA ALA A 180 10.33 6.10 26.81
C ALA A 180 10.23 7.63 26.90
N TYR A 181 11.38 8.29 26.97
CA TYR A 181 11.50 9.75 27.01
C TYR A 181 11.03 10.37 25.69
N LEU A 182 11.57 9.93 24.55
CA LEU A 182 11.21 10.46 23.23
C LEU A 182 9.73 10.26 22.91
N ARG A 183 9.16 9.09 23.22
CA ARG A 183 7.72 8.82 23.05
C ARG A 183 6.85 9.79 23.85
N THR A 184 7.23 10.06 25.09
CA THR A 184 6.49 10.98 25.96
C THR A 184 6.56 12.41 25.43
N ASN A 185 7.76 12.86 25.07
CA ASN A 185 7.96 14.20 24.53
C ASN A 185 7.23 14.41 23.20
N TRP A 186 7.31 13.45 22.28
CA TRP A 186 6.63 13.54 21.00
C TRP A 186 5.11 13.47 21.14
N CYS A 187 4.60 12.65 22.06
CA CYS A 187 3.17 12.66 22.38
C CYS A 187 2.72 14.06 22.81
N GLN A 188 3.46 14.73 23.69
CA GLN A 188 3.12 16.07 24.15
C GLN A 188 3.17 17.09 23.00
N LYS A 189 4.29 17.14 22.25
CA LYS A 189 4.47 18.06 21.13
C LYS A 189 3.37 17.92 20.08
N VAL A 190 3.02 16.68 19.71
CA VAL A 190 1.96 16.40 18.72
C VAL A 190 0.59 16.84 19.25
N LEU A 191 0.26 16.53 20.51
CA LEU A 191 -1.02 16.94 21.11
C LEU A 191 -1.17 18.46 21.17
N GLU A 192 -0.10 19.18 21.53
CA GLU A 192 -0.11 20.64 21.57
C GLU A 192 -0.26 21.24 20.18
N LYS A 193 0.57 20.81 19.22
CA LYS A 193 0.65 21.40 17.88
C LYS A 193 -0.54 21.03 16.97
N SER A 194 -1.17 19.88 17.20
CA SER A 194 -2.32 19.41 16.40
C SER A 194 -3.50 20.37 16.35
N LYS A 195 -3.67 21.21 17.40
CA LYS A 195 -4.74 22.20 17.50
C LYS A 195 -4.66 23.24 16.39
N ASP A 196 -3.45 23.66 16.02
CA ASP A 196 -3.19 24.62 14.93
C ASP A 196 -3.68 24.09 13.57
N PHE A 197 -3.81 22.77 13.44
CA PHE A 197 -4.19 22.07 12.20
C PHE A 197 -5.62 21.52 12.25
N GLN A 198 -6.40 21.86 13.29
CA GLN A 198 -7.77 21.34 13.48
C GLN A 198 -7.82 19.80 13.46
N LEU A 199 -6.80 19.17 14.04
CA LEU A 199 -6.73 17.72 14.18
C LEU A 199 -6.96 17.35 15.64
N HIS A 200 -8.05 16.66 15.93
CA HIS A 200 -8.40 16.19 17.27
C HIS A 200 -7.67 14.89 17.62
N VAL A 201 -6.35 14.94 17.66
CA VAL A 201 -5.54 13.78 18.07
C VAL A 201 -5.64 13.56 19.58
N LYS A 202 -5.50 12.31 20.00
CA LYS A 202 -5.43 11.88 21.39
C LYS A 202 -4.22 11.00 21.65
N LYS A 203 -3.82 10.93 22.92
CA LYS A 203 -2.83 9.96 23.39
C LYS A 203 -3.33 8.52 23.09
N PRO A 204 -2.46 7.60 22.62
CA PRO A 204 -2.85 6.20 22.45
C PRO A 204 -3.24 5.59 23.81
N SER A 205 -4.21 4.67 23.79
CA SER A 205 -4.72 3.99 24.99
C SER A 205 -3.62 3.27 25.78
N ARG A 206 -2.62 2.74 25.07
CA ARG A 206 -1.41 2.17 25.64
C ARG A 206 -0.21 2.58 24.82
N PHE A 207 0.86 2.96 25.50
CA PHE A 207 2.14 3.16 24.85
C PHE A 207 2.85 1.83 24.58
N GLY A 208 3.37 1.69 23.36
CA GLY A 208 4.30 0.61 23.01
C GLY A 208 5.72 0.90 23.51
N ASN A 209 6.54 -0.14 23.64
CA ASN A 209 7.97 -0.06 24.00
C ASN A 209 8.90 -0.60 22.90
N GLY A 210 8.33 -0.93 21.74
CA GLY A 210 9.06 -1.41 20.57
C GLY A 210 9.90 -0.34 19.90
N ARG A 211 10.62 -0.71 18.84
CA ARG A 211 11.39 0.24 18.02
C ARG A 211 10.49 1.28 17.36
N CYS A 212 9.35 0.85 16.82
CA CYS A 212 8.30 1.72 16.30
C CYS A 212 7.16 1.84 17.33
N MET A 213 6.72 3.06 17.61
CA MET A 213 5.72 3.35 18.65
C MET A 213 4.74 4.41 18.17
N THR A 214 3.46 4.26 18.53
CA THR A 214 2.46 5.32 18.35
C THR A 214 2.60 6.37 19.46
N VAL A 215 2.62 7.64 19.08
CA VAL A 215 2.66 8.78 20.03
C VAL A 215 1.34 9.54 20.07
N ALA A 216 0.57 9.55 18.98
CA ALA A 216 -0.76 10.15 18.93
C ALA A 216 -1.65 9.39 17.92
N VAL A 217 -2.96 9.47 18.13
CA VAL A 217 -3.97 8.83 17.27
C VAL A 217 -5.07 9.85 16.98
N LEU A 218 -5.43 10.01 15.72
CA LEU A 218 -6.69 10.60 15.29
C LEU A 218 -7.64 9.47 14.89
N GLU A 219 -8.80 9.44 15.53
CA GLU A 219 -9.92 8.60 15.11
C GLU A 219 -10.78 9.38 14.11
N ASN A 220 -11.49 8.66 13.24
CA ASN A 220 -12.41 9.25 12.26
C ASN A 220 -11.74 10.21 11.27
N TYR A 221 -10.52 9.91 10.84
CA TYR A 221 -9.87 10.68 9.76
C TYR A 221 -10.55 10.46 8.39
N ILE A 222 -11.26 9.33 8.25
CA ILE A 222 -12.06 8.99 7.07
C ILE A 222 -13.37 9.77 7.16
N ILE A 223 -13.54 10.69 6.22
CA ILE A 223 -14.78 11.47 6.10
C ILE A 223 -15.76 10.66 5.26
N THR A 224 -17.00 10.59 5.70
CA THR A 224 -18.07 9.89 5.00
C THR A 224 -19.26 10.80 4.76
N ASN A 225 -20.03 10.49 3.72
CA ASN A 225 -21.33 11.10 3.50
C ASN A 225 -22.38 10.54 4.48
N LYS A 226 -23.63 11.01 4.34
CA LYS A 226 -24.77 10.56 5.17
C LYS A 226 -25.04 9.05 5.13
N ASP A 227 -24.62 8.38 4.06
CA ASP A 227 -24.81 6.94 3.86
C ASP A 227 -23.59 6.13 4.35
N GLY A 228 -22.61 6.78 4.97
CA GLY A 228 -21.40 6.15 5.49
C GLY A 228 -20.36 5.79 4.42
N ILE A 229 -20.56 6.24 3.17
CA ILE A 229 -19.64 6.03 2.05
C ILE A 229 -18.55 7.10 2.08
N LEU A 230 -17.32 6.70 1.73
CA LEU A 230 -16.13 7.56 1.69
C LEU A 230 -16.34 8.84 0.87
N ASP A 231 -16.02 9.98 1.48
CA ASP A 231 -15.65 11.21 0.79
C ASP A 231 -14.12 11.28 0.69
N LEU A 232 -13.60 10.92 -0.48
CA LEU A 232 -12.16 10.82 -0.73
C LEU A 232 -11.46 12.17 -0.65
N THR A 233 -12.08 13.24 -1.17
CA THR A 233 -11.50 14.58 -1.19
C THR A 233 -11.33 15.10 0.22
N SER A 234 -12.39 15.08 1.02
CA SER A 234 -12.35 15.54 2.42
C SER A 234 -11.40 14.67 3.27
N THR A 235 -11.34 13.37 3.00
CA THR A 235 -10.38 12.47 3.67
C THR A 235 -8.93 12.83 3.33
N ILE A 236 -8.60 13.06 2.05
CA ILE A 236 -7.26 13.50 1.64
C ILE A 236 -6.89 14.83 2.30
N ASP A 237 -7.82 15.77 2.43
CA ASP A 237 -7.56 17.04 3.11
C ASP A 237 -7.18 16.84 4.57
N VAL A 238 -7.81 15.90 5.29
CA VAL A 238 -7.40 15.52 6.65
C VAL A 238 -5.98 14.97 6.65
N LEU A 239 -5.65 14.06 5.73
CA LEU A 239 -4.31 13.46 5.63
C LEU A 239 -3.23 14.52 5.34
N LYS A 240 -3.49 15.45 4.42
CA LYS A 240 -2.58 16.56 4.12
C LYS A 240 -2.42 17.54 5.29
N ARG A 241 -3.46 17.76 6.10
CA ARG A 241 -3.30 18.52 7.35
C ARG A 241 -2.38 17.79 8.34
N ALA A 242 -2.44 16.46 8.39
CA ALA A 242 -1.55 15.66 9.24
C ALA A 242 -0.10 15.70 8.74
N GLU A 243 0.13 15.71 7.44
CA GLU A 243 1.46 15.95 6.85
C GLU A 243 2.01 17.32 7.28
N LYS A 244 1.21 18.39 7.11
CA LYS A 244 1.61 19.74 7.53
C LYS A 244 1.90 19.85 9.03
N LEU A 245 1.17 19.09 9.86
CA LEU A 245 1.47 18.98 11.29
C LEU A 245 2.86 18.40 11.53
N LEU A 246 3.22 17.30 10.86
CA LEU A 246 4.56 16.72 10.98
C LEU A 246 5.64 17.66 10.43
N ASP A 247 5.39 18.29 9.28
CA ASP A 247 6.29 19.30 8.72
C ASP A 247 6.57 20.43 9.72
N ALA A 248 5.55 20.95 10.40
CA ALA A 248 5.70 22.02 11.39
C ALA A 248 6.38 21.58 12.70
N LEU A 249 6.42 20.27 12.98
CA LEU A 249 7.05 19.70 14.17
C LEU A 249 8.53 19.39 13.97
N THR A 250 8.98 19.29 12.72
CA THR A 250 10.35 18.94 12.35
C THR A 250 11.03 20.10 11.66
N VAL A 251 12.32 20.30 11.91
CA VAL A 251 13.02 21.43 11.27
C VAL A 251 13.21 21.11 9.80
N VAL A 252 12.73 21.98 8.91
CA VAL A 252 13.12 21.95 7.48
C VAL A 252 14.61 22.30 7.43
N ARG A 253 15.47 21.30 7.54
CA ARG A 253 16.86 21.43 7.12
C ARG A 253 16.86 21.32 5.61
N THR A 254 16.61 22.44 4.93
CA THR A 254 17.06 22.62 3.56
C THR A 254 18.57 22.41 3.57
N ASN A 255 19.03 21.28 3.03
CA ASN A 255 20.45 21.07 2.76
C ASN A 255 20.90 22.22 1.85
N GLN A 256 21.83 23.02 2.35
CA GLN A 256 22.67 23.91 1.54
C GLN A 256 23.59 23.08 0.65
#